data_AF-A0A4D6NV87-F1
#
_entry.id   AF-A0A4D6NV87-F1
#
_cell.length_a   1.000
_cell.length_b   1.000
_cell.length_c   1.000
_cell.angle_alpha   90.00
_cell.angle_beta   90.00
_cell.angle_gamma   90.00
#
_symmetry.space_group_name_H-M   'P 1'
#
loop_
_entity.id
_entity.type
_entity.pdbx_description
1 polymer ?
#
loop_
_entity_poly.entity_id
_entity_poly.type
_entity_poly.pdbx_seq_one_letter_code
_entity_poly.pdbx_strand_id
1 'polypeptide(L)'
;MASMKGSESINRMPTIDGTGTSTLVVSGSRKSFWDEDFEHLAHGRAHNFSTTDNTMLSGKSVASAREEVLRCLHQAEASTIFLIDRMEALELNESVLTDNLDKAKKDAMQLRSDVADLADLRKTLEQKELELTSLQAKLDELMPLKTKLEELTPKVEVCETQIQELTTKCQNLENEKEELADQLCSTLNQGFQLALDQVKILCPDADISLASITKEVIEGQLVEIGDE
;
A
#
# COMPACT_ATOMS: atom_id res chain seq x y z
N MET A 1 -14.91 -33.30 6.23
CA MET A 1 -14.62 -34.55 6.97
C MET A 1 -13.83 -34.19 8.22
N ALA A 2 -14.52 -33.96 9.32
CA ALA A 2 -13.91 -33.74 10.64
C ALA A 2 -14.60 -34.70 11.60
N SER A 3 -13.85 -35.67 12.12
CA SER A 3 -14.29 -36.68 13.07
C SER A 3 -13.69 -36.33 14.43
N MET A 4 -14.47 -35.66 15.27
CA MET A 4 -14.17 -35.49 16.70
C MET A 4 -14.91 -36.59 17.45
N LYS A 5 -14.18 -37.62 17.90
CA LYS A 5 -14.69 -38.59 18.87
C LYS A 5 -14.62 -37.94 20.26
N GLY A 6 -15.79 -37.65 20.82
CA GLY A 6 -15.95 -37.33 22.23
C GLY A 6 -15.71 -38.58 23.10
N SER A 7 -15.00 -38.39 24.19
CA SER A 7 -14.73 -39.38 25.23
C SER A 7 -15.86 -39.37 26.26
N GLU A 8 -16.70 -40.41 26.24
CA GLU A 8 -17.64 -40.71 27.32
C GLU A 8 -16.88 -41.32 28.51
N SER A 9 -16.72 -40.55 29.59
CA SER A 9 -16.30 -41.08 30.89
C SER A 9 -17.54 -41.50 31.67
N ILE A 10 -17.71 -42.81 31.82
CA ILE A 10 -18.79 -43.46 32.58
C ILE A 10 -18.52 -43.22 34.07
N ASN A 11 -19.23 -42.25 34.66
CA ASN A 11 -19.41 -42.15 36.11
C ASN A 11 -20.34 -43.28 36.58
N ARG A 12 -19.77 -44.39 37.06
CA ARG A 12 -20.52 -45.38 37.85
C ARG A 12 -20.43 -45.03 39.33
N MET A 13 -21.53 -44.52 39.88
CA MET A 13 -21.75 -44.51 41.33
C MET A 13 -21.91 -45.95 41.85
N PRO A 14 -21.44 -46.27 43.07
CA PRO A 14 -21.78 -47.53 43.72
C PRO A 14 -23.20 -47.45 44.27
N THR A 15 -24.06 -48.37 43.82
CA THR A 15 -25.38 -48.61 44.40
C THR A 15 -25.20 -49.26 45.78
N ILE A 16 -25.69 -48.59 46.82
CA ILE A 16 -25.74 -49.11 48.19
C ILE A 16 -27.07 -49.86 48.34
N ASP A 17 -27.03 -51.18 48.31
CA ASP A 17 -28.14 -52.00 48.79
C ASP A 17 -27.92 -52.35 50.25
N GLY A 18 -28.84 -51.84 51.08
CA GLY A 18 -28.93 -52.13 52.49
C GLY A 18 -29.46 -53.53 52.73
N THR A 19 -28.62 -54.43 53.21
CA THR A 19 -29.06 -55.52 54.08
C THR A 19 -27.92 -55.87 55.02
N GLY A 20 -28.13 -55.58 56.30
CA GLY A 20 -27.19 -55.95 57.36
C GLY A 20 -27.05 -57.46 57.45
N THR A 21 -25.83 -57.94 57.20
CA THR A 21 -25.13 -59.00 57.93
C THR A 21 -23.74 -59.08 57.33
N SER A 22 -22.78 -58.33 57.88
CA SER A 22 -21.37 -58.61 57.62
C SER A 22 -20.99 -59.88 58.36
N THR A 23 -21.19 -61.02 57.70
CA THR A 23 -20.45 -62.24 58.02
C THR A 23 -18.98 -61.94 57.77
N LEU A 24 -18.27 -61.58 58.83
CA LEU A 24 -16.84 -61.32 58.80
C LEU A 24 -16.14 -62.66 58.52
N VAL A 25 -15.78 -62.89 57.26
CA VAL A 25 -14.89 -63.97 56.86
C VAL A 25 -13.53 -63.71 57.50
N VAL A 26 -13.35 -64.27 58.70
CA VAL A 26 -12.07 -64.45 59.37
C VAL A 26 -11.35 -65.56 58.60
N SER A 27 -10.49 -65.22 57.65
CA SER A 27 -9.31 -66.03 57.22
C SER A 27 -8.56 -65.36 56.06
N GLY A 28 -8.17 -64.12 56.27
CA GLY A 28 -7.01 -63.51 55.61
C GLY A 28 -6.22 -62.82 56.70
N SER A 29 -4.90 -62.96 56.72
CA SER A 29 -4.03 -62.34 57.73
C SER A 29 -4.48 -60.90 58.00
N ARG A 30 -5.00 -60.65 59.21
CA ARG A 30 -5.41 -59.30 59.61
C ARG A 30 -4.15 -58.44 59.62
N LYS A 31 -4.01 -57.62 58.57
CA LYS A 31 -2.93 -56.63 58.45
C LYS A 31 -2.94 -55.77 59.72
N SER A 32 -1.76 -55.64 60.32
CA SER A 32 -1.50 -54.78 61.46
C SER A 32 -1.66 -53.33 61.01
N PHE A 33 -2.10 -52.46 61.92
CA PHE A 33 -2.18 -51.02 61.64
C PHE A 33 -0.80 -50.44 61.29
N TRP A 34 0.27 -51.12 61.68
CA TRP A 34 1.65 -50.74 61.43
C TRP A 34 2.25 -51.32 60.14
N ASP A 35 1.48 -52.07 59.35
CA ASP A 35 1.98 -52.63 58.09
C ASP A 35 2.00 -51.55 56.99
N GLU A 36 3.05 -51.49 56.16
CA GLU A 36 3.19 -50.48 55.08
C GLU A 36 2.05 -50.52 54.05
N ASP A 37 1.48 -51.71 53.83
CA ASP A 37 0.38 -51.94 52.89
C ASP A 37 -1.01 -51.83 53.55
N PHE A 38 -1.09 -51.24 54.75
CA PHE A 38 -2.36 -51.03 55.44
C PHE A 38 -3.11 -49.83 54.84
N GLU A 39 -4.34 -50.05 54.39
CA GLU A 39 -5.15 -49.02 53.73
C GLU A 39 -5.78 -48.06 54.75
N HIS A 40 -4.96 -47.15 55.30
CA HIS A 40 -5.37 -46.21 56.36
C HIS A 40 -6.58 -45.32 56.00
N LEU A 41 -6.80 -45.04 54.71
CA LEU A 41 -7.92 -44.23 54.23
C LEU A 41 -9.26 -44.99 54.22
N ALA A 42 -9.23 -46.31 54.08
CA ALA A 42 -10.41 -47.17 54.04
C ALA A 42 -10.89 -47.56 55.46
N HIS A 43 -10.03 -47.42 56.47
CA HIS A 43 -10.31 -47.82 57.84
C HIS A 43 -10.50 -46.60 58.76
N GLY A 44 -11.74 -46.40 59.23
CA GLY A 44 -12.07 -45.35 60.20
C GLY A 44 -11.36 -45.54 61.54
N ARG A 45 -11.08 -44.43 62.25
CA ARG A 45 -10.31 -44.38 63.52
C ARG A 45 -10.76 -45.36 64.62
N ALA A 46 -11.99 -45.86 64.56
CA ALA A 46 -12.59 -46.71 65.58
C ALA A 46 -12.13 -48.19 65.54
N HIS A 47 -11.47 -48.67 64.47
CA HIS A 47 -11.18 -50.10 64.28
C HIS A 47 -9.71 -50.42 63.98
N ASN A 48 -8.80 -49.49 64.32
CA ASN A 48 -7.38 -49.57 63.96
C ASN A 48 -6.52 -50.37 64.96
N PHE A 49 -7.11 -51.01 65.97
CA PHE A 49 -6.36 -51.83 66.92
C PHE A 49 -6.84 -53.28 66.82
N SER A 50 -5.97 -54.12 66.29
CA SER A 50 -6.17 -55.55 66.11
C SER A 50 -5.43 -56.35 67.19
N THR A 51 -5.80 -57.62 67.33
CA THR A 51 -5.08 -58.58 68.19
C THR A 51 -3.62 -58.77 67.75
N THR A 52 -3.30 -58.54 66.48
CA THR A 52 -1.94 -58.60 65.93
C THR A 52 -1.08 -57.45 66.47
N ASP A 53 -1.65 -56.27 66.67
CA ASP A 53 -0.94 -55.10 67.24
C ASP A 53 -0.51 -55.38 68.70
N ASN A 54 -1.33 -56.09 69.47
CA ASN A 54 -0.96 -56.53 70.82
C ASN A 54 0.28 -57.44 70.82
N THR A 55 0.40 -58.35 69.85
CA THR A 55 1.57 -59.22 69.74
C THR A 55 2.83 -58.44 69.37
N MET A 56 2.73 -57.48 68.45
CA MET A 56 3.82 -56.57 68.06
C MET A 56 4.29 -55.69 69.22
N LEU A 57 3.37 -55.23 70.07
CA LEU A 57 3.66 -54.37 71.22
C LEU A 57 4.16 -55.16 72.44
N SER A 58 3.72 -56.42 72.61
CA SER A 58 4.07 -57.25 73.78
C SER A 58 5.57 -57.57 73.92
N GLY A 59 6.34 -57.49 72.83
CA GLY A 59 7.79 -57.67 72.82
C GLY A 59 8.62 -56.39 72.99
N LYS A 60 7.97 -55.22 73.04
CA LYS A 60 8.65 -53.92 73.13
C LYS A 60 8.48 -53.32 74.52
N SER A 61 9.54 -52.71 75.05
CA SER A 61 9.41 -51.87 76.23
C SER A 61 8.60 -50.61 75.89
N VAL A 62 7.89 -50.07 76.88
CA VAL A 62 7.11 -48.81 76.72
C VAL A 62 8.00 -47.67 76.19
N ALA A 63 9.27 -47.62 76.62
CA ALA A 63 10.23 -46.63 76.14
C ALA A 63 10.55 -46.79 74.64
N SER A 64 10.72 -48.02 74.16
CA SER A 64 11.00 -48.31 72.74
C SER A 64 9.80 -47.97 71.85
N ALA A 65 8.58 -48.35 72.28
CA ALA A 65 7.36 -48.00 71.55
C ALA A 65 7.14 -46.48 71.48
N ARG A 66 7.43 -45.75 72.57
CA ARG A 66 7.36 -44.28 72.60
C ARG A 66 8.34 -43.65 71.61
N GLU A 67 9.58 -44.12 71.57
CA GLU A 67 10.61 -43.58 70.68
C GLU A 67 10.26 -43.81 69.20
N GLU A 68 9.70 -44.98 68.87
CA GLU A 68 9.21 -45.28 67.54
C GLU A 68 8.08 -44.37 67.09
N VAL A 69 7.10 -44.12 67.96
CA VAL A 69 6.03 -43.16 67.67
C VAL A 69 6.58 -41.75 67.45
N LEU A 70 7.52 -41.30 68.29
CA LEU A 70 8.17 -39.99 68.12
C LEU A 70 8.93 -39.89 66.80
N ARG A 71 9.68 -40.93 66.41
CA ARG A 71 10.36 -41.00 65.11
C ARG A 71 9.37 -40.89 63.95
N CYS A 72 8.27 -41.64 63.98
CA CYS A 72 7.24 -41.57 62.94
C CYS A 72 6.58 -40.18 62.88
N LEU A 73 6.34 -39.55 64.04
CA LEU A 73 5.80 -38.19 64.10
C LEU A 73 6.77 -37.17 63.50
N HIS A 74 8.05 -37.21 63.87
CA HIS A 74 9.06 -36.31 63.28
C HIS A 74 9.21 -36.53 61.76
N GLN A 75 9.15 -37.78 61.30
CA GLN A 75 9.20 -38.08 59.87
C GLN A 75 7.97 -37.53 59.12
N ALA A 76 6.78 -37.67 59.71
CA ALA A 76 5.56 -37.10 59.16
C ALA A 76 5.64 -35.57 59.12
N GLU A 77 6.05 -34.93 60.21
CA GLU A 77 6.23 -33.48 60.31
C GLU A 77 7.22 -32.96 59.25
N ALA A 78 8.39 -33.58 59.13
CA ALA A 78 9.40 -33.21 58.12
C ALA A 78 8.89 -33.40 56.69
N SER A 79 8.15 -34.49 56.43
CA SER A 79 7.54 -34.74 55.11
C SER A 79 6.45 -33.72 54.80
N THR A 80 5.64 -33.33 55.79
CA THR A 80 4.60 -32.31 55.62
C THR A 80 5.21 -30.95 55.31
N ILE A 81 6.25 -30.52 56.04
CA ILE A 81 6.96 -29.26 55.76
C ILE A 81 7.51 -29.26 54.33
N PHE A 82 8.21 -30.33 53.94
CA PHE A 82 8.75 -30.46 52.59
C PHE A 82 7.68 -30.37 51.49
N LEU A 83 6.52 -30.98 51.71
CA LEU A 83 5.41 -30.92 50.75
C LEU A 83 4.75 -29.55 50.68
N ILE A 84 4.66 -28.83 51.81
CA ILE A 84 4.16 -27.44 51.85
C ILE A 84 5.10 -26.54 51.05
N ASP A 85 6.41 -26.59 51.30
CA ASP A 85 7.40 -25.80 50.56
C ASP A 85 7.31 -26.06 49.04
N ARG A 86 7.14 -27.33 48.66
CA ARG A 86 6.97 -27.71 47.26
C ARG A 86 5.67 -27.18 46.66
N MET A 87 4.58 -27.17 47.42
CA MET A 87 3.29 -26.66 46.99
C MET A 87 3.35 -25.15 46.76
N GLU A 88 3.92 -24.40 47.70
CA GLU A 88 4.12 -22.94 47.57
C GLU A 88 4.98 -22.59 46.33
N ALA A 89 6.03 -23.38 46.07
CA ALA A 89 6.84 -23.20 44.86
C ALA A 89 6.06 -23.46 43.56
N LEU A 90 5.15 -24.44 43.56
CA LEU A 90 4.29 -24.73 42.42
C LEU A 90 3.25 -23.63 42.20
N GLU A 91 2.64 -23.11 43.26
CA GLU A 91 1.69 -21.99 43.19
C GLU A 91 2.36 -20.73 42.61
N LEU A 92 3.58 -20.42 43.05
CA LEU A 92 4.35 -19.31 42.50
C LEU A 92 4.64 -19.52 41.00
N ASN A 93 5.05 -20.73 40.61
CA ASN A 93 5.32 -21.05 39.22
C ASN A 93 4.06 -20.97 38.34
N GLU A 94 2.91 -21.41 38.85
CA GLU A 94 1.62 -21.30 38.17
C GLU A 94 1.23 -19.83 37.95
N SER A 95 1.42 -18.97 38.96
CA SER A 95 1.20 -17.53 38.82
C SER A 95 2.06 -16.93 37.72
N VAL A 96 3.36 -17.24 37.69
CA VAL A 96 4.29 -16.76 36.66
C VAL A 96 3.91 -17.24 35.26
N LEU A 97 3.50 -18.50 35.13
CA LEU A 97 3.05 -19.05 33.85
C LEU A 97 1.76 -18.39 33.36
N THR A 98 0.86 -18.05 34.28
CA THR A 98 -0.38 -17.33 33.97
C THR A 98 -0.10 -15.92 33.44
N ASP A 99 0.78 -15.17 34.11
CA ASP A 99 1.20 -13.83 33.66
C ASP A 99 1.87 -13.88 32.28
N ASN A 100 2.76 -14.85 32.06
CA ASN A 100 3.42 -15.04 30.78
C ASN A 100 2.43 -15.42 29.67
N LEU A 101 1.44 -16.26 29.97
CA LEU A 101 0.39 -16.62 29.02
C LEU A 101 -0.44 -15.40 28.61
N ASP A 102 -0.80 -14.54 29.56
CA ASP A 102 -1.59 -13.34 29.28
C ASP A 102 -0.78 -12.30 28.50
N LYS A 103 0.53 -12.17 28.77
CA LYS A 103 1.43 -11.39 27.92
C LYS A 103 1.49 -11.93 26.50
N ALA A 104 1.72 -13.24 26.33
CA ALA A 104 1.79 -13.88 25.02
C ALA A 104 0.48 -13.74 24.23
N LYS A 105 -0.68 -13.81 24.90
CA LYS A 105 -1.99 -13.55 24.26
C LYS A 105 -2.11 -12.11 23.76
N LYS A 106 -1.68 -11.12 24.55
CA LYS A 106 -1.69 -9.70 24.13
C LYS A 106 -0.78 -9.49 22.92
N ASP A 107 0.44 -10.02 22.95
CA ASP A 107 1.37 -9.95 21.83
C ASP A 107 0.80 -10.61 20.57
N ALA A 108 0.14 -11.76 20.71
CA ALA A 108 -0.52 -12.44 19.59
C ALA A 108 -1.70 -11.65 19.00
N MET A 109 -2.46 -10.92 19.83
CA MET A 109 -3.51 -10.03 19.36
C MET A 109 -2.93 -8.83 18.60
N GLN A 110 -1.85 -8.24 19.10
CA GLN A 110 -1.17 -7.14 18.42
C GLN A 110 -0.64 -7.58 17.05
N LEU A 111 0.07 -8.70 16.98
CA LEU A 111 0.57 -9.24 15.71
C LEU A 111 -0.54 -9.50 14.69
N ARG A 112 -1.74 -9.91 15.14
CA ARG A 112 -2.90 -10.08 14.24
C ARG A 112 -3.40 -8.74 13.69
N SER A 113 -3.37 -7.68 14.50
CA SER A 113 -3.68 -6.33 14.04
C SER A 113 -2.66 -5.87 13.00
N ASP A 114 -1.36 -6.02 13.30
CA ASP A 114 -0.28 -5.61 12.39
C ASP A 114 -0.36 -6.34 11.05
N VAL A 115 -0.71 -7.64 11.06
CA VAL A 115 -0.93 -8.42 9.82
C VAL A 115 -2.10 -7.89 8.99
N ALA A 116 -3.17 -7.42 9.63
CA ALA A 116 -4.31 -6.81 8.93
C ALA A 116 -3.90 -5.47 8.29
N ASP A 117 -3.20 -4.63 9.04
CA ASP A 117 -2.70 -3.33 8.54
C ASP A 117 -1.74 -3.50 7.35
N LEU A 118 -0.86 -4.51 7.42
CA LEU A 118 0.04 -4.86 6.32
C LEU A 118 -0.70 -5.32 5.06
N ALA A 119 -1.85 -6.00 5.20
CA ALA A 119 -2.66 -6.41 4.06
C ALA A 119 -3.28 -5.20 3.34
N ASP A 120 -3.75 -4.20 4.09
CA ASP A 120 -4.29 -2.95 3.54
C ASP A 120 -3.22 -2.10 2.86
N LEU A 121 -2.03 -2.01 3.46
CA LEU A 121 -0.87 -1.34 2.84
C LEU A 121 -0.47 -2.03 1.53
N ARG A 122 -0.46 -3.37 1.50
CA ARG A 122 -0.15 -4.13 0.28
C ARG A 122 -1.13 -3.84 -0.84
N LYS A 123 -2.43 -3.81 -0.55
CA LYS A 123 -3.46 -3.46 -1.55
C LYS A 123 -3.27 -2.04 -2.10
N THR A 124 -2.91 -1.10 -1.23
CA THR A 124 -2.63 0.28 -1.62
C THR A 124 -1.39 0.35 -2.52
N LEU A 125 -0.35 -0.41 -2.21
CA LEU A 125 0.87 -0.51 -3.03
C LEU A 125 0.55 -1.06 -4.43
N GLU A 126 -0.19 -2.17 -4.50
CA GLU A 126 -0.61 -2.77 -5.78
C GLU A 126 -1.39 -1.78 -6.66
N GLN A 127 -2.27 -0.97 -6.07
CA GLN A 127 -2.96 0.11 -6.79
C GLN A 127 -1.99 1.17 -7.33
N LYS A 128 -1.01 1.58 -6.52
CA LYS A 128 -0.01 2.58 -6.92
C LYS A 128 0.92 2.07 -8.03
N GLU A 129 1.25 0.79 -8.03
CA GLU A 129 2.00 0.16 -9.13
C GLU A 129 1.21 0.18 -10.45
N LEU A 130 -0.10 -0.06 -10.40
CA LEU A 130 -0.98 0.06 -11.57
C LEU A 130 -1.07 1.52 -12.07
N GLU A 131 -1.16 2.50 -11.16
CA GLU A 131 -1.12 3.92 -11.54
C GLU A 131 0.20 4.30 -12.20
N LEU A 132 1.34 3.83 -11.67
CA LEU A 132 2.67 4.11 -12.21
C LEU A 132 2.83 3.51 -13.60
N THR A 133 2.43 2.25 -13.80
CA THR A 133 2.48 1.61 -15.13
C THR A 133 1.61 2.34 -16.16
N SER A 134 0.44 2.84 -15.76
CA SER A 134 -0.40 3.69 -16.62
C SER A 134 0.28 5.02 -16.98
N LEU A 135 0.92 5.68 -16.02
CA LEU A 135 1.65 6.93 -16.26
C LEU A 135 2.88 6.70 -17.17
N GLN A 136 3.58 5.59 -17.00
CA GLN A 136 4.69 5.22 -17.87
C GLN A 136 4.23 5.04 -19.33
N ALA A 137 3.11 4.35 -19.56
CA ALA A 137 2.55 4.20 -20.90
C ALA A 137 2.20 5.57 -21.55
N LYS A 138 1.61 6.49 -20.77
CA LYS A 138 1.34 7.86 -21.25
C LYS A 138 2.61 8.64 -21.57
N LEU A 139 3.67 8.45 -20.80
CA LEU A 139 4.97 9.08 -21.06
C LEU A 139 5.57 8.54 -22.38
N ASP A 140 5.50 7.23 -22.59
CA ASP A 140 5.97 6.57 -23.81
C ASP A 140 5.18 7.06 -25.05
N GLU A 141 3.87 7.35 -24.91
CA GLU A 141 3.04 7.95 -25.95
C GLU A 141 3.40 9.43 -26.24
N LEU A 142 3.83 10.20 -25.23
CA LEU A 142 4.20 11.61 -25.40
C LEU A 142 5.58 11.80 -26.05
N MET A 143 6.51 10.87 -25.85
CA MET A 143 7.85 10.91 -26.45
C MET A 143 7.87 11.13 -27.97
N PRO A 144 7.13 10.36 -28.81
CA PRO A 144 7.12 10.58 -30.25
C PRO A 144 6.49 11.92 -30.65
N LEU A 145 5.52 12.43 -29.88
CA LEU A 145 4.92 13.75 -30.12
C LEU A 145 5.94 14.86 -29.86
N LYS A 146 6.74 14.73 -28.81
CA LYS A 146 7.83 15.66 -28.52
C LYS A 146 8.85 15.68 -29.67
N THR A 147 9.26 14.51 -30.17
CA THR A 147 10.19 14.43 -31.31
C THR A 147 9.61 15.06 -32.56
N LYS A 148 8.31 14.84 -32.87
CA LYS A 148 7.64 15.50 -33.99
C LYS A 148 7.60 17.03 -33.84
N LEU A 149 7.39 17.52 -32.62
CA LEU A 149 7.40 18.95 -32.35
C LEU A 149 8.80 19.54 -32.62
N GLU A 150 9.85 18.90 -32.12
CA GLU A 150 11.25 19.29 -32.38
C GLU A 150 11.60 19.25 -33.88
N GLU A 151 11.02 18.34 -34.67
CA GLU A 151 11.19 18.28 -36.12
C GLU A 151 10.41 19.40 -36.86
N LEU A 152 9.23 19.79 -36.37
CA LEU A 152 8.38 20.79 -36.99
C LEU A 152 8.87 22.22 -36.72
N THR A 153 9.44 22.49 -35.54
CA THR A 153 9.99 23.82 -35.18
C THR A 153 10.92 24.41 -36.26
N PRO A 154 11.98 23.74 -36.72
CA PRO A 154 12.87 24.31 -37.73
C PRO A 154 12.19 24.48 -39.10
N LYS A 155 11.19 23.64 -39.43
CA LYS A 155 10.43 23.79 -40.68
C LYS A 155 9.58 25.07 -40.67
N VAL A 156 9.01 25.42 -39.52
CA VAL A 156 8.29 26.69 -39.33
C VAL A 156 9.25 27.87 -39.48
N GLU A 157 10.42 27.83 -38.84
CA GLU A 157 11.44 28.89 -38.98
C GLU A 157 11.88 29.09 -40.45
N VAL A 158 12.06 27.99 -41.20
CA VAL A 158 12.38 28.07 -42.64
C VAL A 158 11.24 28.69 -43.45
N CYS A 159 9.98 28.31 -43.18
CA CYS A 159 8.84 28.93 -43.85
C CYS A 159 8.72 30.43 -43.51
N GLU A 160 8.96 30.82 -42.25
CA GLU A 160 8.93 32.22 -41.83
C GLU A 160 10.00 33.06 -42.54
N THR A 161 11.23 32.54 -42.67
CA THR A 161 12.30 33.23 -43.42
C THR A 161 11.96 33.35 -44.90
N GLN A 162 11.41 32.31 -45.53
CA GLN A 162 10.94 32.37 -46.92
C GLN A 162 9.83 33.40 -47.14
N ILE A 163 8.87 33.51 -46.21
CA ILE A 163 7.81 34.52 -46.25
C ILE A 163 8.41 35.92 -46.17
N GLN A 164 9.38 36.16 -45.28
CA GLN A 164 10.06 37.46 -45.17
C GLN A 164 10.84 37.80 -46.46
N GLU A 165 11.55 36.84 -47.05
CA GLU A 165 12.26 37.03 -48.32
C GLU A 165 11.30 37.34 -49.49
N LEU A 166 10.18 36.63 -49.58
CA LEU A 166 9.19 36.89 -50.63
C LEU A 166 8.51 38.26 -50.42
N THR A 167 8.20 38.61 -49.17
CA THR A 167 7.61 39.91 -48.84
C THR A 167 8.54 41.06 -49.24
N THR A 168 9.83 40.95 -48.92
CA THR A 168 10.83 41.95 -49.31
C THR A 168 11.02 42.03 -50.82
N LYS A 169 11.03 40.90 -51.53
CA LYS A 169 11.06 40.88 -53.00
C LYS A 169 9.83 41.54 -53.62
N CYS A 170 8.63 41.25 -53.13
CA CYS A 170 7.40 41.90 -53.62
C CYS A 170 7.47 43.41 -53.42
N GLN A 171 7.94 43.87 -52.26
CA GLN A 171 8.06 45.29 -51.97
C GLN A 171 9.11 45.99 -52.85
N ASN A 172 10.23 45.34 -53.13
CA ASN A 172 11.23 45.85 -54.08
C ASN A 172 10.67 45.97 -55.50
N LEU A 173 9.96 44.94 -55.98
CA LEU A 173 9.33 44.96 -57.31
C LEU A 173 8.24 46.04 -57.42
N GLU A 174 7.51 46.29 -56.34
CA GLU A 174 6.51 47.36 -56.30
C GLU A 174 7.16 48.74 -56.39
N ASN A 175 8.28 48.96 -55.68
CA ASN A 175 9.06 50.19 -55.79
C ASN A 175 9.68 50.37 -57.19
N GLU A 176 10.25 49.31 -57.78
CA GLU A 176 10.80 49.35 -59.14
C GLU A 176 9.71 49.69 -60.18
N LYS A 177 8.52 49.13 -60.01
CA LYS A 177 7.36 49.43 -60.86
C LYS A 177 6.96 50.90 -60.74
N GLU A 178 6.92 51.46 -59.53
CA GLU A 178 6.63 52.88 -59.30
C GLU A 178 7.70 53.77 -59.94
N GLU A 179 8.99 53.47 -59.74
CA GLU A 179 10.09 54.22 -60.36
C GLU A 179 10.03 54.18 -61.90
N LEU A 180 9.75 53.01 -62.49
CA LEU A 180 9.59 52.89 -63.94
C LEU A 180 8.36 53.66 -64.45
N ALA A 181 7.27 53.71 -63.70
CA ALA A 181 6.09 54.51 -64.06
C ALA A 181 6.41 56.01 -64.05
N ASP A 182 7.15 56.48 -63.05
CA ASP A 182 7.61 57.87 -62.97
C ASP A 182 8.58 58.21 -64.12
N GLN A 183 9.54 57.33 -64.40
CA GLN A 183 10.48 57.49 -65.51
C GLN A 183 9.75 57.53 -66.86
N LEU A 184 8.74 56.68 -67.06
CA LEU A 184 7.90 56.68 -68.26
C LEU A 184 7.14 58.00 -68.40
N CYS A 185 6.48 58.48 -67.34
CA CYS A 185 5.76 59.74 -67.34
C CYS A 185 6.70 60.93 -67.67
N SER A 186 7.87 60.97 -67.03
CA SER A 186 8.88 62.01 -67.28
C SER A 186 9.37 61.98 -68.72
N THR A 187 9.72 60.81 -69.24
CA THR A 187 10.26 60.65 -70.61
C THR A 187 9.21 61.00 -71.66
N LEU A 188 7.96 60.57 -71.45
CA LEU A 188 6.83 60.90 -72.32
C LEU A 188 6.57 62.42 -72.36
N ASN A 189 6.53 63.06 -71.20
CA ASN A 189 6.36 64.52 -71.09
C ASN A 189 7.48 65.28 -71.80
N GLN A 190 8.74 64.86 -71.61
CA GLN A 190 9.88 65.47 -72.28
C GLN A 190 9.81 65.28 -73.80
N GLY A 191 9.53 64.07 -74.27
CA GLY A 191 9.40 63.77 -75.70
C GLY A 191 8.29 64.56 -76.37
N PHE A 192 7.14 64.69 -75.70
CA PHE A 192 6.03 65.51 -76.19
C PHE A 192 6.41 66.99 -76.29
N GLN A 193 7.08 67.54 -75.28
CA GLN A 193 7.53 68.93 -75.32
C GLN A 193 8.53 69.18 -76.45
N LEU A 194 9.48 68.28 -76.67
CA LEU A 194 10.41 68.36 -77.80
C LEU A 194 9.68 68.33 -79.15
N ALA A 195 8.64 67.52 -79.28
CA ALA A 195 7.82 67.48 -80.49
C ALA A 195 7.04 68.80 -80.70
N LEU A 196 6.47 69.38 -79.64
CA LEU A 196 5.83 70.70 -79.69
C LEU A 196 6.82 71.80 -80.11
N ASP A 197 8.04 71.77 -79.58
CA ASP A 197 9.10 72.72 -79.94
C ASP A 197 9.47 72.58 -81.43
N GLN A 198 9.57 71.35 -81.95
CA GLN A 198 9.80 71.10 -83.38
C GLN A 198 8.67 71.66 -84.26
N VAL A 199 7.40 71.45 -83.88
CA VAL A 199 6.24 72.00 -84.62
C VAL A 199 6.30 73.53 -84.66
N LYS A 200 6.63 74.16 -83.54
CA LYS A 200 6.73 75.63 -83.44
C LYS A 200 7.83 76.21 -84.33
N ILE A 201 8.93 75.47 -84.53
CA ILE A 201 10.00 75.85 -85.46
C ILE A 201 9.52 75.76 -86.92
N LEU A 202 8.80 74.70 -87.28
CA LEU A 202 8.35 74.45 -88.66
C LEU A 202 7.15 75.33 -89.06
N CYS A 203 6.26 75.62 -88.11
CA CYS A 203 5.02 76.37 -88.31
C CYS A 203 4.85 77.43 -87.19
N PRO A 204 5.49 78.61 -87.30
CA PRO A 204 5.54 79.59 -86.21
C PRO A 204 4.16 80.14 -85.78
N ASP A 205 3.20 80.17 -86.70
CA ASP A 205 1.86 80.71 -86.48
C ASP A 205 0.86 79.66 -85.94
N ALA A 206 1.29 78.41 -85.73
CA ALA A 206 0.42 77.36 -85.20
C ALA A 206 0.16 77.57 -83.69
N ASP A 207 -1.12 77.69 -83.32
CA ASP A 207 -1.53 77.73 -81.91
C ASP A 207 -1.55 76.32 -81.31
N ILE A 208 -0.50 76.00 -80.54
CA ILE A 208 -0.33 74.73 -79.83
C ILE A 208 -0.63 74.84 -78.33
N SER A 209 -1.21 75.96 -77.87
CA SER A 209 -1.49 76.19 -76.45
C SER A 209 -2.47 75.18 -75.83
N LEU A 210 -3.30 74.55 -76.66
CA LEU A 210 -4.29 73.54 -76.25
C LEU A 210 -3.78 72.09 -76.29
N ALA A 211 -2.57 71.86 -76.81
CA ALA A 211 -2.00 70.53 -76.97
C ALA A 211 -1.70 69.90 -75.60
N SER A 212 -2.19 68.68 -75.38
CA SER A 212 -1.95 67.91 -74.15
C SER A 212 -1.82 66.43 -74.50
N ILE A 213 -0.96 65.72 -73.77
CA ILE A 213 -0.77 64.26 -73.88
C ILE A 213 -2.04 63.49 -73.49
N THR A 214 -2.89 64.07 -72.66
CA THR A 214 -4.12 63.45 -72.16
C THR A 214 -5.33 63.64 -73.09
N LYS A 215 -5.14 64.26 -74.25
CA LYS A 215 -6.22 64.57 -75.19
C LYS A 215 -6.10 63.74 -76.46
N GLU A 216 -7.22 63.23 -76.93
CA GLU A 216 -7.32 62.50 -78.19
C GLU A 216 -7.97 63.39 -79.27
N VAL A 217 -7.65 63.14 -80.55
CA VAL A 217 -8.26 63.84 -81.68
C VAL A 217 -9.44 63.03 -82.21
N ILE A 218 -10.66 63.48 -81.90
CA ILE A 218 -11.90 62.90 -82.40
C ILE A 218 -12.53 63.89 -83.38
N GLU A 219 -12.74 63.48 -84.63
CA GLU A 219 -13.34 64.32 -85.69
C GLU A 219 -12.64 65.68 -85.91
N GLY A 220 -11.34 65.76 -85.62
CA GLY A 220 -10.54 66.99 -85.77
C GLY A 220 -10.62 67.95 -84.58
N GLN A 221 -11.27 67.58 -83.48
CA GLN A 221 -11.24 68.31 -82.21
C GLN A 221 -10.48 67.54 -81.14
N LEU A 222 -9.79 68.26 -80.27
CA LEU A 222 -9.10 67.70 -79.10
C LEU A 222 -10.11 67.50 -77.96
N VAL A 223 -10.32 66.26 -77.55
CA VAL A 223 -11.23 65.85 -76.47
C VAL A 223 -10.41 65.18 -75.36
N GLU A 224 -10.79 65.37 -74.09
CA GLU A 224 -10.15 64.67 -72.97
C GLU A 224 -10.47 63.18 -72.99
N ILE A 225 -9.46 62.34 -72.76
CA ILE A 225 -9.64 60.90 -72.58
C ILE A 225 -10.27 60.70 -71.20
N GLY A 226 -11.45 60.09 -71.14
CA GLY A 226 -12.12 59.78 -69.87
C GLY A 226 -11.48 58.57 -69.18
N ASP A 227 -11.31 58.65 -67.87
CA ASP A 227 -10.91 57.52 -67.02
C ASP A 227 -12.10 56.54 -66.89
N GLU A 228 -12.09 55.42 -67.64
CA GLU A 228 -12.94 54.24 -67.37
C GLU A 228 -12.23 53.20 -66.48
#